data_AF-A0A0Q0SNC3-F1
#
_entry.id   AF-A0A0Q0SNC3-F1
#
_cell.length_a   1.000
_cell.length_b   1.000
_cell.length_c   1.000
_cell.angle_alpha   90.00
_cell.angle_beta   90.00
_cell.angle_gamma   90.00
#
_symmetry.space_group_name_H-M   'P 1'
#
loop_
_entity.id
_entity.type
_entity.pdbx_description
1 polymer ?
#
loop_
_entity_poly.entity_id
_entity_poly.type
_entity_poly.pdbx_seq_one_letter_code
_entity_poly.pdbx_strand_id
1 'polypeptide(L)'
;MNNSKYNRLPHAGDFEVESGAEAFYLAPKPLPTGSTAFTGQRMHREVNDVFLDFAHGVSGLEFSIRTSVGLVIFMIVFIVLVGFFLGVHDYFKYGSPVFEILLELVLPNYYLWGIIAILMLMAGVPLYQSIHEITTVPPVRFNRQRREVAYVRQKGEPPLIVPWEEVIACVTAGTTVSQYAVMHSYSLMIGLRDSSSGEVVRLTLNVGHLSLAVSEWEALRVYMEEGPLALPEPLLVDEEFQEGTVAYFHMCR
;
A
#
# COMPACT_ATOMS: atom_id res chain seq x y z
N MET A 1 -6.94 0.92 36.88
CA MET A 1 -7.74 2.16 36.84
C MET A 1 -8.67 2.03 35.64
N ASN A 2 -9.98 1.91 35.87
CA ASN A 2 -10.95 1.73 34.79
C ASN A 2 -11.17 3.10 34.15
N ASN A 3 -10.46 3.40 33.07
CA ASN A 3 -10.56 4.69 32.38
C ASN A 3 -12.00 4.86 31.87
N SER A 4 -12.77 5.78 32.47
CA SER A 4 -14.17 6.01 32.10
C SER A 4 -14.36 6.46 30.64
N LYS A 5 -13.26 6.79 29.95
CA LYS A 5 -13.19 7.13 28.53
C LYS A 5 -13.63 5.99 27.61
N TYR A 6 -13.31 4.73 27.95
CA TYR A 6 -13.66 3.56 27.15
C TYR A 6 -15.09 3.03 27.41
N ASN A 7 -15.86 3.69 28.29
CA ASN A 7 -17.26 3.32 28.53
C ASN A 7 -18.21 3.86 27.46
N ARG A 8 -17.73 4.71 26.54
CA ARG A 8 -18.48 5.25 25.41
C ARG A 8 -17.76 4.96 24.10
N LEU A 9 -18.51 4.85 23.01
CA LEU A 9 -17.92 4.83 21.67
C LEU A 9 -17.19 6.15 21.40
N PRO A 10 -16.04 6.13 20.70
CA PRO A 10 -15.35 7.34 20.31
C PRO A 10 -16.25 8.18 19.39
N HIS A 11 -16.24 9.49 19.57
CA HIS A 11 -16.99 10.43 18.74
C HIS A 11 -16.05 11.21 17.82
N ALA A 12 -16.57 11.71 16.70
CA ALA A 12 -15.80 12.60 15.83
C ALA A 12 -15.30 13.82 16.61
N GLY A 13 -14.01 14.11 16.53
CA GLY A 13 -13.33 15.15 17.32
C GLY A 13 -12.68 14.65 18.63
N ASP A 14 -12.86 13.39 19.01
CA ASP A 14 -12.11 12.81 20.13
C ASP A 14 -10.62 12.65 19.75
N PHE A 15 -9.74 12.84 20.74
CA PHE A 15 -8.29 12.65 20.63
C PHE A 15 -7.82 11.58 21.61
N GLU A 16 -6.99 10.66 21.13
CA GLU A 16 -6.35 9.63 21.94
C GLU A 16 -4.83 9.63 21.74
N VAL A 17 -4.08 9.46 22.82
CA VAL A 17 -2.63 9.30 22.77
C VAL A 17 -2.34 7.97 23.44
N GLU A 18 -2.01 6.96 22.63
CA GLU A 18 -1.65 5.63 23.09
C GLU A 18 -0.23 5.29 22.66
N SER A 19 0.64 4.98 23.63
CA SER A 19 1.98 4.42 23.39
C SER A 19 2.85 5.17 22.37
N GLY A 20 2.75 6.50 22.30
CA GLY A 20 3.51 7.33 21.35
C GLY A 20 2.87 7.48 19.96
N ALA A 21 1.62 7.02 19.80
CA ALA A 21 0.78 7.31 18.66
C ALA A 21 -0.40 8.20 19.06
N GLU A 22 -0.63 9.26 18.30
CA GLU A 22 -1.77 10.16 18.44
C GLU A 22 -2.86 9.74 17.46
N ALA A 23 -4.05 9.39 17.95
CA ALA A 23 -5.21 9.05 17.16
C ALA A 23 -6.26 10.17 17.21
N PHE A 24 -6.69 10.65 16.05
CA PHE A 24 -7.74 11.64 15.89
C PHE A 24 -8.97 11.00 15.24
N TYR A 25 -10.12 11.02 15.92
CA TYR A 25 -11.35 10.38 15.43
C TYR A 25 -12.14 11.31 14.50
N LEU A 26 -12.52 10.80 13.33
CA LEU A 26 -13.25 11.50 12.28
C LEU A 26 -14.71 11.04 12.13
N ALA A 27 -15.06 9.87 12.67
CA ALA A 27 -16.41 9.28 12.67
C ALA A 27 -16.70 8.62 14.05
N PRO A 28 -17.96 8.38 14.47
CA PRO A 28 -19.16 7.94 13.71
C PRO A 28 -20.15 8.99 13.20
N LYS A 29 -19.83 10.30 13.23
CA LYS A 29 -20.53 11.29 12.40
C LYS A 29 -19.49 12.01 11.56
N PRO A 30 -19.43 11.76 10.25
CA PRO A 30 -18.33 12.24 9.44
C PRO A 30 -18.35 13.78 9.42
N LEU A 31 -17.39 14.39 10.10
CA LEU A 31 -17.23 15.84 10.09
C LEU A 31 -16.54 16.25 8.79
N PRO A 32 -17.00 17.30 8.10
CA PRO A 32 -16.25 17.86 6.98
C PRO A 32 -14.94 18.44 7.52
N THR A 33 -13.80 17.87 7.15
CA THR A 33 -12.49 18.38 7.60
C THR A 33 -12.00 19.56 6.75
N GLY A 34 -12.68 19.85 5.64
CA GLY A 34 -12.35 20.96 4.75
C GLY A 34 -11.09 20.73 3.92
N SER A 35 -10.49 19.54 4.01
CA SER A 35 -9.39 19.14 3.15
C SER A 35 -9.91 18.62 1.81
N THR A 36 -9.10 18.74 0.76
CA THR A 36 -9.45 18.25 -0.58
C THR A 36 -9.54 16.73 -0.55
N ALA A 37 -10.64 16.16 -1.04
CA ALA A 37 -10.74 14.73 -1.28
C ALA A 37 -9.64 14.31 -2.26
N PHE A 38 -8.72 13.44 -1.84
CA PHE A 38 -7.62 12.98 -2.68
C PHE A 38 -7.19 11.57 -2.28
N THR A 39 -6.82 10.77 -3.29
CA THR A 39 -6.34 9.41 -3.13
C THR A 39 -4.96 9.25 -3.75
N GLY A 40 -3.96 8.95 -2.91
CA GLY A 40 -2.57 8.84 -3.35
C GLY A 40 -2.18 7.45 -3.85
N GLN A 41 -2.89 6.41 -3.38
CA GLN A 41 -2.45 5.01 -3.56
C GLN A 41 -3.32 4.19 -4.52
N ARG A 42 -4.16 4.85 -5.35
CA ARG A 42 -5.12 4.20 -6.27
C ARG A 42 -5.95 3.10 -5.58
N MET A 43 -6.47 3.41 -4.39
CA MET A 43 -7.20 2.45 -3.54
C MET A 43 -8.63 2.20 -4.03
N HIS A 44 -9.20 3.12 -4.79
CA HIS A 44 -10.52 3.01 -5.39
C HIS A 44 -10.42 2.21 -6.69
N ARG A 45 -10.91 0.97 -6.71
CA ARG A 45 -10.86 0.11 -7.90
C ARG A 45 -11.99 0.39 -8.88
N GLU A 46 -13.20 0.45 -8.35
CA GLU A 46 -14.42 0.70 -9.11
C GLU A 46 -15.26 1.72 -8.33
N VAL A 47 -15.67 2.77 -9.02
CA VAL A 47 -16.49 3.85 -8.47
C VAL A 47 -17.72 3.99 -9.35
N ASN A 48 -18.88 3.69 -8.79
CA ASN A 48 -20.18 3.83 -9.46
C ASN A 48 -21.11 4.69 -8.61
N ASP A 49 -22.29 5.03 -9.12
CA ASP A 49 -23.31 5.75 -8.33
C ASP A 49 -23.86 4.93 -7.14
N VAL A 50 -23.66 3.60 -7.17
CA VAL A 50 -24.21 2.65 -6.19
C VAL A 50 -23.16 2.24 -5.16
N PHE A 51 -21.97 1.83 -5.63
CA PHE A 51 -20.94 1.28 -4.77
C PHE A 51 -19.54 1.77 -5.16
N LEU A 52 -18.68 1.86 -4.14
CA LEU A 52 -17.25 2.13 -4.27
C LEU A 52 -16.49 0.96 -3.67
N ASP A 53 -15.62 0.37 -4.48
CA ASP A 53 -14.76 -0.74 -4.07
C ASP A 53 -13.40 -0.18 -3.62
N PHE A 54 -13.11 -0.35 -2.34
CA PHE A 54 -11.93 0.14 -1.66
C PHE A 54 -11.00 -1.03 -1.34
N ALA A 55 -9.79 -1.01 -1.88
CA ALA A 55 -8.80 -2.07 -1.69
C ALA A 55 -7.44 -1.51 -1.28
N HIS A 56 -6.57 -2.38 -0.79
CA HIS A 56 -5.16 -2.05 -0.59
C HIS A 56 -4.54 -1.51 -1.88
N GLY A 57 -3.72 -0.47 -1.74
CA GLY A 57 -3.07 0.22 -2.85
C GLY A 57 -2.09 -0.67 -3.63
N VAL A 58 -1.78 -0.24 -4.84
CA VAL A 58 -0.87 -0.97 -5.77
C VAL A 58 0.62 -0.76 -5.45
N SER A 59 0.95 0.11 -4.49
CA SER A 59 2.32 0.50 -4.16
C SER A 59 3.23 -0.68 -3.79
N GLY A 60 2.71 -1.65 -3.01
CA GLY A 60 3.45 -2.86 -2.67
C GLY A 60 3.81 -3.72 -3.89
N LEU A 61 2.90 -3.81 -4.86
CA LEU A 61 3.12 -4.54 -6.11
C LEU A 61 4.11 -3.81 -7.02
N GLU A 62 4.01 -2.49 -7.15
CA GLU A 62 4.99 -1.70 -7.90
C GLU A 62 6.40 -1.86 -7.32
N PHE A 63 6.54 -1.80 -5.98
CA PHE A 63 7.81 -2.01 -5.31
C PHE A 63 8.36 -3.42 -5.55
N SER A 64 7.51 -4.43 -5.44
CA SER A 64 7.87 -5.84 -5.68
C SER A 64 8.34 -6.06 -7.13
N ILE A 65 7.64 -5.48 -8.11
CA ILE A 65 8.03 -5.50 -9.53
C ILE A 65 9.37 -4.81 -9.73
N ARG A 66 9.53 -3.57 -9.27
CA ARG A 66 10.80 -2.82 -9.39
C ARG A 66 11.96 -3.58 -8.76
N THR A 67 11.76 -4.19 -7.60
CA THR A 67 12.77 -4.98 -6.89
C THR A 67 13.14 -6.24 -7.67
N SER A 68 12.16 -6.99 -8.15
CA SER A 68 12.41 -8.22 -8.94
C SER A 68 13.14 -7.93 -10.25
N VAL A 69 12.72 -6.88 -10.97
CA VAL A 69 13.32 -6.48 -12.25
C VAL A 69 14.72 -5.93 -12.01
N GLY A 70 14.89 -5.09 -10.99
CA GLY A 70 16.19 -4.55 -10.59
C GLY A 70 17.19 -5.65 -10.24
N LEU A 71 16.76 -6.67 -9.51
CA LEU A 71 17.62 -7.80 -9.14
C LEU A 71 18.06 -8.61 -10.38
N VAL A 72 17.15 -8.89 -11.31
CA VAL A 72 17.47 -9.62 -12.55
C VAL A 72 18.44 -8.82 -13.43
N ILE A 73 18.17 -7.52 -13.64
CA ILE A 73 19.05 -6.66 -14.45
C ILE A 73 20.44 -6.53 -13.81
N PHE A 74 20.50 -6.30 -12.50
CA PHE A 74 21.77 -6.22 -11.77
C PHE A 74 22.61 -7.49 -11.97
N MET A 75 21.99 -8.66 -11.91
CA MET A 75 22.70 -9.92 -12.10
C MET A 75 23.18 -10.14 -13.54
N ILE A 76 22.38 -9.78 -14.55
CA ILE A 76 22.81 -9.83 -15.95
C ILE A 76 24.03 -8.94 -16.16
N VAL A 77 23.97 -7.69 -15.68
CA VAL A 77 25.08 -6.74 -15.78
C VAL A 77 26.31 -7.26 -15.03
N PHE A 78 26.12 -7.83 -13.83
CA PHE A 78 27.22 -8.40 -13.04
C PHE A 78 27.91 -9.57 -13.75
N ILE A 79 27.15 -10.51 -14.33
CA ILE A 79 27.71 -11.66 -15.07
C ILE A 79 28.48 -11.18 -16.30
N VAL A 80 27.94 -10.23 -17.06
CA VAL A 80 28.61 -9.65 -18.23
C VAL A 80 29.91 -8.95 -17.82
N LEU A 81 29.87 -8.19 -16.73
CA LEU A 81 31.01 -7.43 -16.23
C LEU A 81 32.11 -8.36 -15.70
N VAL A 82 31.76 -9.39 -14.94
CA VAL A 82 32.71 -10.42 -14.48
C VAL A 82 33.31 -11.18 -15.66
N GLY A 83 32.49 -11.59 -16.63
CA GLY A 83 32.96 -12.25 -17.85
C GLY A 83 33.90 -11.37 -18.66
N PHE A 84 33.62 -10.07 -18.76
CA PHE A 84 34.48 -9.09 -19.43
C PHE A 84 35.83 -8.94 -18.71
N PHE A 85 35.85 -8.77 -17.37
CA PHE A 85 37.08 -8.63 -16.61
C PHE A 85 37.96 -9.89 -16.65
N LEU A 86 37.34 -11.08 -16.56
CA LEU A 86 38.04 -12.36 -16.73
C LEU A 86 38.60 -12.49 -18.15
N GLY A 87 37.82 -12.11 -19.17
CA GLY A 87 38.24 -12.09 -20.56
C GLY A 87 39.45 -11.19 -20.81
N VAL A 88 39.45 -9.98 -20.24
CA VAL A 88 40.59 -9.04 -20.34
C VAL A 88 41.83 -9.62 -19.66
N HIS A 89 41.68 -10.19 -18.46
CA HIS A 89 42.79 -10.81 -17.75
C HIS A 89 43.42 -11.96 -18.56
N ASP A 90 42.60 -12.78 -19.20
CA ASP A 90 43.08 -13.91 -20.00
C ASP A 90 43.71 -13.48 -21.32
N TYR A 91 43.17 -12.45 -21.98
CA TYR A 91 43.78 -11.83 -23.15
C TYR A 91 45.21 -11.37 -22.86
N PHE A 92 45.45 -10.74 -21.70
CA PHE A 92 46.80 -10.32 -21.30
C PHE A 92 47.76 -11.49 -21.02
N LYS A 93 47.25 -12.66 -20.62
CA LYS A 93 48.07 -13.80 -20.17
C LYS A 93 48.29 -14.86 -21.24
N TYR A 94 47.30 -15.11 -22.10
CA TYR A 94 47.29 -16.18 -23.09
C TYR A 94 46.97 -15.72 -24.52
N GLY A 95 46.57 -14.45 -24.73
CA GLY A 95 46.27 -13.90 -26.05
C GLY A 95 44.94 -14.38 -26.67
N SER A 96 44.07 -14.99 -25.87
CA SER A 96 42.74 -15.46 -26.24
C SER A 96 41.76 -14.28 -26.45
N PRO A 97 40.75 -14.41 -27.33
CA PRO A 97 39.76 -13.35 -27.52
C PRO A 97 38.89 -13.16 -26.26
N VAL A 98 38.72 -11.91 -25.83
CA VAL A 98 38.03 -11.51 -24.59
C VAL A 98 36.62 -12.09 -24.43
N PHE A 99 35.91 -12.35 -25.54
CA PHE A 99 34.53 -12.84 -25.54
C PHE A 99 34.39 -14.36 -25.42
N GLU A 100 35.44 -15.15 -25.64
CA GLU A 100 35.36 -16.62 -25.52
C GLU A 100 35.07 -17.03 -24.07
N ILE A 101 35.69 -16.38 -23.09
CA ILE A 101 35.46 -16.65 -21.67
C ILE A 101 34.04 -16.27 -21.23
N LEU A 102 33.47 -15.23 -21.82
CA LEU A 102 32.07 -14.88 -21.57
C LEU A 102 31.15 -16.02 -22.02
N LEU A 103 31.40 -16.59 -23.20
CA LEU A 103 30.61 -17.70 -23.75
C LEU A 103 30.82 -18.99 -22.96
N GLU A 104 32.05 -19.30 -22.55
CA GLU A 104 32.36 -20.44 -21.67
C GLU A 104 31.78 -20.29 -20.26
N LEU A 105 31.66 -19.07 -19.77
CA LEU A 105 31.03 -18.81 -18.48
C LEU A 105 29.52 -19.06 -18.55
N VAL A 106 28.86 -18.66 -19.65
CA VAL A 106 27.38 -18.70 -19.78
C VAL A 106 26.85 -20.04 -20.29
N LEU A 107 27.49 -20.66 -21.29
CA LEU A 107 26.90 -21.78 -22.03
C LEU A 107 27.11 -23.16 -21.38
N PRO A 108 28.33 -23.60 -21.05
CA PRO A 108 28.57 -24.93 -20.48
C PRO A 108 28.45 -25.02 -18.95
N ASN A 109 28.36 -23.89 -18.22
CA ASN A 109 28.50 -23.88 -16.77
C ASN A 109 27.18 -24.18 -16.02
N TYR A 110 26.96 -25.45 -15.68
CA TYR A 110 25.77 -25.87 -14.94
C TYR A 110 25.63 -25.21 -13.54
N TYR A 111 26.75 -24.88 -12.89
CA TYR A 111 26.71 -24.19 -11.59
C TYR A 111 26.15 -22.77 -11.73
N LEU A 112 26.50 -22.08 -12.82
CA LEU A 112 25.97 -20.75 -13.11
C LEU A 112 24.46 -20.81 -13.34
N TRP A 113 23.98 -21.78 -14.12
CA TRP A 113 22.54 -22.01 -14.30
C TRP A 113 21.81 -22.36 -12.99
N GLY A 114 22.45 -23.11 -12.09
CA GLY A 114 21.92 -23.38 -10.75
C GLY A 114 21.80 -22.11 -9.91
N ILE A 115 22.79 -21.22 -9.96
CA ILE A 115 22.76 -19.92 -9.27
C ILE A 115 21.64 -19.04 -9.86
N ILE A 116 21.51 -18.97 -11.19
CA ILE A 116 20.42 -18.24 -11.85
C ILE A 116 19.04 -18.77 -11.41
N ALA A 117 18.86 -20.09 -11.32
CA ALA A 117 17.61 -20.70 -10.89
C ALA A 117 17.24 -20.32 -9.44
N ILE A 118 18.21 -20.33 -8.52
CA ILE A 118 18.01 -19.91 -7.12
C ILE A 118 17.63 -18.43 -7.05
N LEU A 119 18.29 -17.59 -7.85
CA LEU A 119 18.02 -16.15 -7.88
C LEU A 119 16.65 -15.83 -8.50
N MET A 120 16.24 -16.57 -9.53
CA MET A 120 14.88 -16.47 -10.08
C MET A 120 13.82 -16.84 -9.05
N LEU A 121 14.08 -17.85 -8.22
CA LEU A 121 13.21 -18.19 -7.11
C LEU A 121 13.18 -17.05 -6.08
N MET A 122 14.33 -16.51 -5.70
CA MET A 122 14.44 -15.40 -4.75
C MET A 122 13.73 -14.12 -5.25
N ALA A 123 13.82 -13.81 -6.55
CA ALA A 123 13.12 -12.68 -7.17
C ALA A 123 11.61 -12.93 -7.37
N GLY A 124 11.22 -14.18 -7.63
CA GLY A 124 9.83 -14.57 -7.87
C GLY A 124 8.98 -14.66 -6.60
N VAL A 125 9.57 -15.03 -5.46
CA VAL A 125 8.87 -15.13 -4.16
C VAL A 125 8.20 -13.81 -3.74
N PRO A 126 8.88 -12.64 -3.69
CA PRO A 126 8.23 -11.40 -3.28
C PRO A 126 7.13 -10.97 -4.26
N LEU A 127 7.32 -11.19 -5.56
CA LEU A 127 6.28 -10.94 -6.57
C LEU A 127 5.05 -11.80 -6.31
N TYR A 128 5.26 -13.10 -6.09
CA TYR A 128 4.19 -14.04 -5.83
C TYR A 128 3.43 -13.67 -4.54
N GLN A 129 4.15 -13.32 -3.47
CA GLN A 129 3.54 -12.87 -2.22
C GLN A 129 2.68 -11.63 -2.43
N SER A 130 3.20 -10.59 -3.09
CA SER A 130 2.44 -9.37 -3.35
C SER A 130 1.19 -9.62 -4.21
N ILE A 131 1.30 -10.46 -5.25
CA ILE A 131 0.15 -10.83 -6.09
C ILE A 131 -0.88 -11.62 -5.29
N HIS A 132 -0.41 -12.54 -4.44
CA HIS A 132 -1.27 -13.36 -3.61
C HIS A 132 -2.05 -12.51 -2.60
N GLU A 133 -1.40 -11.57 -1.92
CA GLU A 133 -2.05 -10.64 -0.97
C GLU A 133 -3.15 -9.81 -1.65
N ILE A 134 -2.88 -9.27 -2.83
CA ILE A 134 -3.83 -8.45 -3.60
C ILE A 134 -5.04 -9.26 -4.09
N THR A 135 -4.84 -10.55 -4.37
CA THR A 135 -5.88 -11.45 -4.91
C THR A 135 -6.71 -12.12 -3.82
N THR A 136 -6.11 -12.36 -2.65
CA THR A 136 -6.76 -13.08 -1.55
C THR A 136 -7.67 -12.19 -0.71
N VAL A 137 -7.29 -10.92 -0.53
CA VAL A 137 -8.07 -9.97 0.27
C VAL A 137 -9.10 -9.30 -0.65
N PRO A 138 -10.40 -9.60 -0.48
CA PRO A 138 -11.44 -8.93 -1.26
C PRO A 138 -11.52 -7.44 -0.90
N PRO A 139 -11.94 -6.57 -1.84
CA PRO A 139 -12.14 -5.16 -1.55
C PRO A 139 -13.27 -4.95 -0.53
N VAL A 140 -13.13 -3.90 0.27
CA VAL A 140 -14.18 -3.36 1.13
C VAL A 140 -15.14 -2.59 0.24
N ARG A 141 -16.43 -2.94 0.25
CA ARG A 141 -17.42 -2.29 -0.60
C ARG A 141 -18.24 -1.30 0.21
N PHE A 142 -18.20 -0.04 -0.19
CA PHE A 142 -19.01 1.03 0.36
C PHE A 142 -20.25 1.23 -0.51
N ASN A 143 -21.44 0.94 0.02
CA ASN A 143 -22.70 1.10 -0.68
C ASN A 143 -23.37 2.41 -0.27
N ARG A 144 -23.46 3.33 -1.22
CA ARG A 144 -24.02 4.67 -1.01
C ARG A 144 -25.54 4.62 -0.79
N GLN A 145 -26.27 3.89 -1.63
CA GLN A 145 -27.74 3.88 -1.61
C GLN A 145 -28.30 3.30 -0.30
N ARG A 146 -27.63 2.28 0.24
CA ARG A 146 -28.04 1.64 1.50
C ARG A 146 -27.39 2.28 2.74
N ARG A 147 -26.39 3.16 2.55
CA ARG A 147 -25.53 3.68 3.62
C ARG A 147 -24.95 2.54 4.47
N GLU A 148 -24.34 1.56 3.81
CA GLU A 148 -23.78 0.35 4.42
C GLU A 148 -22.36 0.06 3.87
N VAL A 149 -21.50 -0.51 4.72
CA VAL A 149 -20.15 -0.96 4.37
C VAL A 149 -20.10 -2.47 4.49
N ALA A 150 -19.73 -3.14 3.41
CA ALA A 150 -19.54 -4.59 3.37
C ALA A 150 -18.05 -4.93 3.37
N TYR A 151 -17.63 -5.68 4.38
CA TYR A 151 -16.28 -6.21 4.52
C TYR A 151 -16.30 -7.73 4.53
N VAL A 152 -15.36 -8.35 3.82
CA VAL A 152 -15.20 -9.80 3.80
C VAL A 152 -13.80 -10.13 4.32
N ARG A 153 -13.72 -10.88 5.42
CA ARG A 153 -12.45 -11.20 6.10
C ARG A 153 -11.57 -12.13 5.26
N GLN A 154 -12.16 -13.18 4.69
CA GLN A 154 -11.50 -14.04 3.71
C GLN A 154 -12.46 -14.42 2.58
N LYS A 155 -11.90 -14.65 1.39
CA LYS A 155 -12.66 -15.07 0.23
C LYS A 155 -13.45 -16.37 0.53
N GLY A 156 -14.77 -16.26 0.59
CA GLY A 156 -15.69 -17.38 0.87
C GLY A 156 -16.39 -17.32 2.22
N GLU A 157 -16.00 -16.39 3.10
CA GLU A 157 -16.70 -16.11 4.35
C GLU A 157 -17.89 -15.15 4.12
N PRO A 158 -18.93 -15.19 4.99
CA PRO A 158 -20.04 -14.25 4.90
C PRO A 158 -19.56 -12.81 5.10
N PRO A 159 -20.11 -11.83 4.34
CA PRO A 159 -19.75 -10.43 4.49
C PRO A 159 -20.25 -9.88 5.83
N LEU A 160 -19.38 -9.16 6.52
CA LEU A 160 -19.75 -8.28 7.61
C LEU A 160 -20.32 -6.99 7.02
N ILE A 161 -21.60 -6.72 7.29
CA ILE A 161 -22.29 -5.52 6.82
C ILE A 161 -22.50 -4.60 8.03
N VAL A 162 -21.96 -3.39 7.95
CA VAL A 162 -22.05 -2.39 9.02
C VAL A 162 -22.68 -1.11 8.44
N PRO A 163 -23.66 -0.49 9.11
CA PRO A 163 -24.20 0.79 8.66
C PRO A 163 -23.13 1.88 8.71
N TRP A 164 -23.14 2.77 7.71
CA TRP A 164 -22.17 3.86 7.57
C TRP A 164 -22.09 4.76 8.82
N GLU A 165 -23.22 4.99 9.48
CA GLU A 165 -23.31 5.80 10.71
C GLU A 165 -22.63 5.16 11.93
N GLU A 166 -22.29 3.87 11.88
CA GLU A 166 -21.58 3.17 12.97
C GLU A 166 -20.10 2.95 12.64
N VAL A 167 -19.66 3.35 11.45
CA VAL A 167 -18.25 3.25 11.05
C VAL A 167 -17.43 4.21 11.90
N ILE A 168 -16.41 3.68 12.54
CA ILE A 168 -15.45 4.49 13.29
C ILE A 168 -14.24 4.69 12.39
N ALA A 169 -13.84 5.93 12.18
CA ALA A 169 -12.62 6.24 11.46
C ALA A 169 -11.74 7.11 12.34
N CYS A 170 -10.46 6.77 12.40
CA CYS A 170 -9.47 7.61 13.04
C CYS A 170 -8.18 7.66 12.22
N VAL A 171 -7.51 8.80 12.28
CA VAL A 171 -6.18 8.98 11.71
C VAL A 171 -5.19 8.88 12.85
N THR A 172 -4.21 8.01 12.71
CA THR A 172 -3.15 7.81 13.69
C THR A 172 -1.83 8.37 13.17
N ALA A 173 -1.12 9.10 14.02
CA ALA A 173 0.23 9.61 13.80
C ALA A 173 1.14 8.99 14.85
N GLY A 174 1.98 8.06 14.43
CA GLY A 174 2.98 7.40 15.28
C GLY A 174 4.38 7.92 14.98
N THR A 175 5.23 7.93 16.00
CA THR A 175 6.67 8.13 15.83
C THR A 175 7.42 6.90 16.31
N THR A 176 8.11 6.23 15.40
CA THR A 176 9.00 5.12 15.73
C THR A 176 10.42 5.65 15.86
N VAL A 177 10.95 5.63 17.08
CA VAL A 177 12.33 6.06 17.35
C VAL A 177 13.23 4.83 17.26
N SER A 178 14.12 4.81 16.28
CA SER A 178 15.22 3.84 16.19
C SER A 178 16.53 4.46 16.68
N GLN A 179 17.57 3.65 16.86
CA GLN A 179 18.90 4.13 17.26
C GLN A 179 19.53 5.12 16.27
N TYR A 180 19.09 5.11 15.01
CA TYR A 180 19.70 5.87 13.92
C TYR A 180 18.79 6.98 13.35
N ALA A 181 17.47 6.85 13.50
CA ALA A 181 16.51 7.77 12.93
C ALA A 181 15.17 7.75 13.67
N VAL A 182 14.48 8.89 13.66
CA VAL A 182 13.06 9.01 14.02
C VAL A 182 12.25 8.86 12.73
N MET A 183 11.40 7.84 12.68
CA MET A 183 10.51 7.58 11.55
C MET A 183 9.08 7.95 11.95
N HIS A 184 8.44 8.82 11.18
CA HIS A 184 7.03 9.14 11.35
C HIS A 184 6.19 8.16 10.51
N SER A 185 5.14 7.59 11.12
CA SER A 185 4.19 6.71 10.45
C SER A 185 2.79 7.28 10.60
N TYR A 186 2.12 7.56 9.49
CA TYR A 186 0.74 8.02 9.48
C TYR A 186 -0.16 6.92 8.94
N SER A 187 -1.30 6.65 9.57
CA SER A 187 -2.23 5.67 9.04
C SER A 187 -3.69 6.04 9.27
N LEU A 188 -4.54 5.80 8.28
CA LEU A 188 -6.00 5.87 8.41
C LEU A 188 -6.50 4.50 8.87
N MET A 189 -7.14 4.47 10.05
CA MET A 189 -7.77 3.28 10.60
C MET A 189 -9.29 3.40 10.50
N ILE A 190 -9.91 2.41 9.86
CA ILE A 190 -11.37 2.27 9.77
C ILE A 190 -11.77 1.05 10.60
N GLY A 191 -12.45 1.31 11.71
CA GLY A 191 -13.05 0.31 12.59
C GLY A 191 -14.48 -0.02 12.17
N LEU A 192 -14.70 -1.26 11.76
CA LEU A 192 -16.01 -1.85 11.47
C LEU A 192 -16.42 -2.70 12.67
N ARG A 193 -17.44 -2.26 13.40
CA ARG A 193 -17.97 -2.99 14.55
C ARG A 193 -19.10 -3.90 14.10
N ASP A 194 -19.00 -5.18 14.44
CA ASP A 194 -20.11 -6.09 14.27
C ASP A 194 -21.17 -5.86 15.37
N SER A 195 -22.40 -5.57 14.96
CA SER A 195 -23.52 -5.40 15.89
C SER A 195 -23.86 -6.69 16.64
N SER A 196 -23.51 -7.86 16.11
CA SER A 196 -23.87 -9.16 16.68
C SER A 196 -22.82 -9.75 17.62
N SER A 197 -21.53 -9.71 17.24
CA SER A 197 -20.42 -10.25 18.04
C SER A 197 -19.71 -9.20 18.91
N GLY A 198 -19.84 -7.91 18.59
CA GLY A 198 -19.05 -6.85 19.21
C GLY A 198 -17.57 -6.85 18.81
N GLU A 199 -17.13 -7.73 17.90
CA GLU A 199 -15.79 -7.71 17.32
C GLU A 199 -15.61 -6.45 16.46
N VAL A 200 -14.47 -5.78 16.59
CA VAL A 200 -14.11 -4.62 15.78
C VAL A 200 -13.02 -5.03 14.81
N VAL A 201 -13.40 -5.16 13.55
CA VAL A 201 -12.44 -5.33 12.46
C VAL A 201 -11.81 -3.97 12.19
N ARG A 202 -10.47 -3.90 12.20
CA ARG A 202 -9.72 -2.69 11.89
C ARG A 202 -9.06 -2.82 10.53
N LEU A 203 -9.44 -1.96 9.60
CA LEU A 203 -8.74 -1.74 8.35
C LEU A 203 -7.71 -0.63 8.60
N THR A 204 -6.44 -0.89 8.33
CA THR A 204 -5.37 0.11 8.53
C THR A 204 -4.70 0.40 7.21
N LEU A 205 -4.60 1.69 6.88
CA LEU A 205 -4.06 2.19 5.63
C LEU A 205 -2.87 3.07 5.96
N ASN A 206 -1.68 2.59 5.61
CA ASN A 206 -0.45 3.34 5.87
C ASN A 206 -0.23 4.36 4.75
N VAL A 207 -0.09 5.62 5.14
CA VAL A 207 0.11 6.74 4.22
C VAL A 207 1.38 7.50 4.60
N GLY A 208 2.01 8.14 3.61
CA GLY A 208 3.25 8.89 3.82
C GLY A 208 3.06 10.16 4.67
N HIS A 209 1.86 10.72 4.70
CA HIS A 209 1.57 12.01 5.33
C HIS A 209 0.20 12.04 6.01
N LEU A 210 0.07 12.84 7.06
CA LEU A 210 -1.18 13.04 7.79
C LEU A 210 -2.29 13.61 6.90
N SER A 211 -1.96 14.61 6.06
CA SER A 211 -2.91 15.23 5.14
C SER A 211 -3.51 14.22 4.17
N LEU A 212 -2.71 13.23 3.74
CA LEU A 212 -3.14 12.15 2.86
C LEU A 212 -4.10 11.20 3.58
N ALA A 213 -3.85 10.87 4.85
CA ALA A 213 -4.81 10.05 5.63
C ALA A 213 -6.16 10.75 5.77
N VAL A 214 -6.14 12.06 6.00
CA VAL A 214 -7.37 12.85 6.10
C VAL A 214 -8.05 12.97 4.74
N SER A 215 -7.29 13.19 3.66
CA SER A 215 -7.86 13.30 2.31
C SER A 215 -8.53 12.02 1.82
N GLU A 216 -7.97 10.85 2.16
CA GLU A 216 -8.56 9.54 1.84
C GLU A 216 -9.90 9.34 2.59
N TRP A 217 -9.96 9.75 3.86
CA TRP A 217 -11.22 9.75 4.61
C TRP A 217 -12.24 10.71 4.01
N GLU A 218 -11.82 11.92 3.64
CA GLU A 218 -12.69 12.89 2.98
C GLU A 218 -13.19 12.37 1.64
N ALA A 219 -12.37 11.67 0.86
CA ALA A 219 -12.78 11.06 -0.40
C ALA A 219 -13.90 10.03 -0.20
N LEU A 220 -13.75 9.14 0.80
CA LEU A 220 -14.80 8.19 1.18
C LEU A 220 -16.07 8.90 1.65
N ARG A 221 -15.95 9.93 2.49
CA ARG A 221 -17.09 10.70 2.98
C ARG A 221 -17.82 11.44 1.85
N VAL A 222 -17.09 12.15 0.99
CA VAL A 222 -17.65 12.88 -0.16
C VAL A 222 -18.39 11.92 -1.07
N TYR A 223 -17.80 10.77 -1.36
CA TYR A 223 -18.46 9.73 -2.14
C TYR A 223 -19.78 9.27 -1.51
N MET A 224 -19.80 9.03 -0.19
CA MET A 224 -21.00 8.55 0.51
C MET A 224 -22.10 9.62 0.60
N GLU A 225 -21.77 10.89 0.82
CA GLU A 225 -22.75 11.96 0.97
C GLU A 225 -23.15 12.59 -0.39
N GLU A 226 -22.17 13.10 -1.13
CA GLU A 226 -22.38 13.92 -2.33
C GLU A 226 -22.43 13.07 -3.62
N GLY A 227 -21.71 11.94 -3.65
CA GLY A 227 -21.71 10.98 -4.76
C GLY A 227 -20.44 11.03 -5.62
N PRO A 228 -20.41 10.28 -6.74
CA PRO A 228 -19.19 10.13 -7.55
C PRO A 228 -18.77 11.40 -8.28
N LEU A 229 -19.70 12.30 -8.60
CA LEU A 229 -19.40 13.57 -9.29
C LEU A 229 -18.67 14.59 -8.41
N ALA A 230 -18.71 14.41 -7.09
CA ALA A 230 -18.05 15.29 -6.12
C ALA A 230 -16.63 14.82 -5.78
N LEU A 231 -16.27 13.59 -6.16
CA LEU A 231 -14.88 13.15 -6.14
C LEU A 231 -14.13 13.92 -7.24
N PRO A 232 -13.03 14.62 -6.91
CA PRO A 232 -12.29 15.35 -7.93
C PRO A 232 -11.80 14.39 -9.03
N GLU A 233 -11.92 14.82 -10.29
CA GLU A 233 -11.62 14.01 -11.48
C GLU A 233 -10.15 13.53 -11.67
N PRO A 234 -9.08 14.01 -11.00
CA PRO A 234 -7.74 13.45 -11.22
C PRO A 234 -7.54 12.06 -10.58
N LEU A 235 -8.55 11.53 -9.89
CA LEU A 235 -8.48 10.30 -9.08
C LEU A 235 -8.32 8.99 -9.87
N LEU A 236 -8.47 9.00 -11.21
CA LEU A 236 -8.43 7.77 -12.02
C LEU A 236 -7.36 7.75 -13.12
N VAL A 237 -6.78 8.88 -13.53
CA VAL A 237 -5.99 8.92 -14.78
C VAL A 237 -4.71 9.78 -14.74
N ASP A 238 -4.57 10.78 -13.88
CA ASP A 238 -3.39 11.67 -13.98
C ASP A 238 -2.12 11.05 -13.37
N GLU A 239 -1.22 10.58 -14.25
CA GLU A 239 0.18 10.24 -13.93
C GLU A 239 0.93 11.41 -13.25
N GLU A 240 0.39 12.63 -13.35
CA GLU A 240 0.95 13.85 -12.80
C GLU A 240 0.97 13.86 -11.25
N PHE A 241 0.10 13.09 -10.59
CA PHE A 241 0.03 13.00 -9.12
C PHE A 241 0.50 11.67 -8.54
N GLN A 242 1.28 10.90 -9.31
CA GLN A 242 1.91 9.67 -8.82
C GLN A 242 3.04 9.98 -7.81
N GLU A 243 3.25 9.09 -6.84
CA GLU A 243 4.40 9.16 -5.91
C GLU A 243 5.71 9.26 -6.70
N GLY A 244 6.36 10.42 -6.63
CA GLY A 244 7.58 10.73 -7.39
C GLY A 244 7.49 11.95 -8.33
N THR A 245 6.30 12.49 -8.57
CA THR A 245 6.11 13.67 -9.43
C THR A 245 6.16 14.99 -8.65
N VAL A 246 6.61 16.08 -9.28
CA VAL A 246 6.73 17.42 -8.66
C VAL A 246 5.38 17.93 -8.13
N ALA A 247 4.28 17.65 -8.83
CA ALA A 247 2.94 18.05 -8.38
C ALA A 247 2.54 17.32 -7.07
N TYR A 248 2.89 16.05 -6.91
CA TYR A 248 2.72 15.30 -5.66
C TYR A 248 3.51 15.94 -4.51
N PHE A 249 4.77 16.32 -4.74
CA PHE A 249 5.59 16.99 -3.73
C PHE A 249 5.05 18.35 -3.28
N HIS A 250 4.49 19.13 -4.21
CA HIS A 250 3.88 20.43 -3.87
C HIS A 250 2.56 20.29 -3.13
N MET A 251 1.82 19.19 -3.30
CA MET A 251 0.60 18.91 -2.55
C MET A 251 0.84 18.39 -1.13
N CYS A 252 1.94 17.66 -0.90
CA CYS A 252 2.30 17.17 0.43
C CYS A 252 2.88 18.25 1.37
N ARG A 253 3.06 19.49 0.88
CA ARG A 253 3.63 20.63 1.61
C ARG A 253 2.56 21.60 2.09
#